data_AF-A0A176EYF8-F1
#
_entry.id   AF-A0A176EYF8-F1
#
_cell.length_a   1.000
_cell.length_b   1.000
_cell.length_c   1.000
_cell.angle_alpha   90.00
_cell.angle_beta   90.00
_cell.angle_gamma   90.00
#
_symmetry.space_group_name_H-M   'P 1'
#
loop_
_entity.id
_entity.type
_entity.pdbx_description
1 polymer ?
#
loop_
_entity_poly.entity_id
_entity_poly.type
_entity_poly.pdbx_seq_one_letter_code
_entity_poly.pdbx_strand_id
1 'polypeptide(L)'
;MASILHLDVPFRQRTRAARQAALVDRVARERRPHEDVYWLKENAELLNVLETADARPGEAALGAYAGLYGEIEKRLGFFPQYYRFFLSICLDLEDLGQAGHKGAALAEWVARQGLAGAELSDLQRAEARRLCLRRGVDPVMADHGLDDRLRAFARRSDTFTLPNKKAAYELTHIIFYLSEYGRTDPGADPEMIDSLCYAGTLAFLELNIDLLSEVCIALRFAGRTPPPVWERWLSDQAMRFKVMPADRPGGMDDYHTWLMVNWFMDLSGRG
;
A
#
# COMPACT_ATOMS: atom_id res chain seq x y z
N MET A 1 19.96 -20.06 -45.56
CA MET A 1 20.54 -18.95 -44.77
C MET A 1 19.39 -18.28 -44.05
N ALA A 2 19.31 -18.43 -42.72
CA ALA A 2 18.25 -17.80 -41.93
C ALA A 2 18.65 -16.35 -41.64
N SER A 3 17.92 -15.39 -42.22
CA SER A 3 18.11 -13.97 -41.92
C SER A 3 17.64 -13.70 -40.49
N ILE A 4 18.58 -13.48 -39.59
CA ILE A 4 18.30 -12.97 -38.24
C ILE A 4 17.87 -11.52 -38.39
N LEU A 5 16.58 -11.24 -38.21
CA LEU A 5 16.08 -9.87 -38.09
C LEU A 5 16.45 -9.35 -36.71
N HIS A 6 17.48 -8.49 -36.64
CA HIS A 6 17.74 -7.67 -35.46
C HIS A 6 16.60 -6.65 -35.33
N LEU A 7 15.71 -6.88 -34.37
CA LEU A 7 14.75 -5.88 -33.91
C LEU A 7 15.49 -4.84 -33.09
N ASP A 8 16.00 -3.79 -33.74
CA ASP A 8 16.42 -2.54 -33.10
C ASP A 8 15.19 -1.74 -32.68
N VAL A 9 14.39 -2.30 -31.77
CA VAL A 9 13.34 -1.55 -31.09
C VAL A 9 13.99 -0.98 -29.83
N PRO A 10 14.26 0.34 -29.76
CA PRO A 10 14.74 0.93 -28.52
C PRO A 10 13.68 0.70 -27.45
N PHE A 11 14.04 0.00 -26.37
CA PHE A 11 13.20 -0.10 -25.19
C PHE A 11 12.96 1.33 -24.66
N ARG A 12 11.77 1.88 -24.92
CA ARG A 12 11.49 3.33 -24.81
C ARG A 12 11.43 3.86 -23.36
N GLN A 13 11.58 3.02 -22.34
CA GLN A 13 11.48 3.43 -20.93
C GLN A 13 12.85 3.40 -20.24
N ARG A 14 13.73 4.34 -20.64
CA ARG A 14 15.10 4.40 -20.11
C ARG A 14 15.16 4.85 -18.64
N THR A 15 14.25 5.68 -18.16
CA THR A 15 14.29 6.22 -16.79
C THR A 15 13.32 5.52 -15.85
N ARG A 16 13.64 5.49 -14.54
CA ARG A 16 12.75 5.00 -13.48
C ARG A 16 11.40 5.72 -13.52
N ALA A 17 11.41 7.05 -13.68
CA ALA A 17 10.20 7.86 -13.81
C ALA A 17 9.34 7.44 -15.02
N ALA A 18 9.92 7.15 -16.19
CA ALA A 18 9.15 6.70 -17.35
C ALA A 18 8.51 5.32 -17.15
N ARG A 19 9.19 4.42 -16.43
CA ARG A 19 8.62 3.10 -16.07
C ARG A 19 7.47 3.25 -15.06
N GLN A 20 7.66 4.07 -14.04
CA GLN A 20 6.62 4.38 -13.05
C GLN A 20 5.41 5.04 -13.70
N ALA A 21 5.63 6.00 -14.61
CA ALA A 21 4.57 6.67 -15.35
C ALA A 21 3.72 5.69 -16.17
N ALA A 22 4.38 4.78 -16.89
CA ALA A 22 3.68 3.75 -17.66
C ALA A 22 2.93 2.76 -16.78
N LEU A 23 3.50 2.36 -15.63
CA LEU A 23 2.82 1.52 -14.66
C LEU A 23 1.53 2.18 -14.15
N VAL A 24 1.63 3.43 -13.70
CA VAL A 24 0.49 4.21 -13.22
C VAL A 24 -0.59 4.31 -14.27
N ASP A 25 -0.24 4.68 -15.50
CA ASP A 25 -1.20 4.81 -16.59
C ASP A 25 -1.92 3.48 -16.89
N ARG A 26 -1.19 2.36 -16.95
CA ARG A 26 -1.77 1.03 -17.23
C ARG A 26 -2.67 0.54 -16.11
N VAL A 27 -2.26 0.70 -14.85
CA VAL A 27 -3.08 0.29 -13.70
C VAL A 27 -4.35 1.14 -13.63
N ALA A 28 -4.23 2.47 -13.80
CA ALA A 28 -5.36 3.37 -13.71
C ALA A 28 -6.37 3.20 -14.85
N ARG A 29 -5.94 2.86 -16.07
CA ARG A 29 -6.82 2.84 -17.26
C ARG A 29 -7.24 1.46 -17.73
N GLU A 30 -6.40 0.44 -17.56
CA GLU A 30 -6.57 -0.83 -18.28
C GLU A 30 -6.79 -2.02 -17.35
N ARG A 31 -6.36 -1.92 -16.09
CA ARG A 31 -6.37 -3.07 -15.17
C ARG A 31 -7.75 -3.40 -14.63
N ARG A 32 -8.49 -2.40 -14.13
CA ARG A 32 -9.83 -2.54 -13.55
C ARG A 32 -10.79 -1.51 -14.15
N PRO A 33 -12.11 -1.81 -14.26
CA PRO A 33 -13.10 -0.79 -14.61
C PRO A 33 -13.18 0.31 -13.53
N HIS A 34 -13.33 1.58 -13.90
CA HIS A 34 -13.36 2.72 -12.96
C HIS A 34 -14.54 2.70 -11.97
N GLU A 35 -15.58 1.92 -12.23
CA GLU A 35 -16.75 1.77 -11.36
C GLU A 35 -16.56 0.66 -10.31
N ASP A 36 -15.48 -0.14 -10.43
CA ASP A 36 -15.19 -1.26 -9.54
C ASP A 36 -14.49 -0.78 -8.25
N VAL A 37 -14.92 -1.31 -7.09
CA VAL A 37 -14.23 -1.07 -5.82
C VAL A 37 -12.79 -1.59 -5.84
N TYR A 38 -12.52 -2.65 -6.61
CA TYR A 38 -11.15 -3.14 -6.77
C TYR A 38 -10.26 -2.14 -7.51
N TRP A 39 -10.82 -1.29 -8.38
CA TRP A 39 -10.08 -0.17 -8.96
C TRP A 39 -9.66 0.82 -7.88
N LEU A 40 -10.57 1.20 -6.98
CA LEU A 40 -10.24 2.11 -5.88
C LEU A 40 -9.15 1.54 -4.97
N LYS A 41 -9.27 0.26 -4.61
CA LYS A 41 -8.29 -0.42 -3.77
C LYS A 41 -6.90 -0.47 -4.42
N GLU A 42 -6.79 -1.04 -5.62
CA GLU A 42 -5.49 -1.25 -6.28
C GLU A 42 -4.78 0.09 -6.59
N ASN A 43 -5.54 1.13 -6.97
CA ASN A 43 -4.95 2.45 -7.24
C ASN A 43 -4.56 3.20 -5.96
N ALA A 44 -5.32 3.06 -4.86
CA ALA A 44 -4.91 3.60 -3.56
C ALA A 44 -3.61 2.96 -3.08
N GLU A 45 -3.49 1.63 -3.19
CA GLU A 45 -2.29 0.88 -2.81
C GLU A 45 -1.08 1.28 -3.67
N LEU A 46 -1.24 1.33 -5.00
CA LEU A 46 -0.17 1.73 -5.90
C LEU A 46 0.33 3.16 -5.61
N LEU A 47 -0.58 4.11 -5.45
CA LEU A 47 -0.22 5.50 -5.19
C LEU A 47 0.47 5.66 -3.83
N ASN A 48 -0.04 5.01 -2.78
CA ASN A 48 0.61 5.02 -1.47
C ASN A 48 2.01 4.35 -1.51
N VAL A 49 2.19 3.25 -2.24
CA VAL A 49 3.53 2.64 -2.44
C VAL A 49 4.48 3.61 -3.14
N LEU A 50 4.04 4.28 -4.20
CA LEU A 50 4.85 5.28 -4.90
C LEU A 50 5.18 6.48 -3.99
N GLU A 51 4.22 6.95 -3.22
CA GLU A 51 4.35 8.10 -2.33
C GLU A 51 5.34 7.80 -1.18
N THR A 52 5.22 6.62 -0.57
CA THR A 52 6.12 6.17 0.51
C THR A 52 7.52 5.79 0.01
N ALA A 53 7.65 5.42 -1.27
CA ALA A 53 8.92 5.19 -1.96
C ALA A 53 9.59 6.49 -2.47
N ASP A 54 9.07 7.66 -2.10
CA ASP A 54 9.50 8.98 -2.59
C ASP A 54 9.58 9.06 -4.13
N ALA A 55 8.69 8.34 -4.82
CA ALA A 55 8.66 8.33 -6.27
C ALA A 55 8.25 9.70 -6.84
N ARG A 56 8.72 9.99 -8.05
CA ARG A 56 8.32 11.16 -8.83
C ARG A 56 7.95 10.71 -10.24
N PRO A 57 6.77 10.12 -10.45
CA PRO A 57 6.35 9.61 -11.75
C PRO A 57 6.07 10.74 -12.77
N GLY A 58 5.92 11.99 -12.30
CA GLY A 58 5.69 13.18 -13.11
C GLY A 58 4.22 13.44 -13.39
N GLU A 59 3.87 14.69 -13.70
CA GLU A 59 2.48 15.13 -13.90
C GLU A 59 1.73 14.32 -14.97
N ALA A 60 2.40 13.97 -16.06
CA ALA A 60 1.81 13.19 -17.14
C ALA A 60 1.30 11.81 -16.66
N ALA A 61 1.98 11.20 -15.69
CA ALA A 61 1.56 9.92 -15.10
C ALA A 61 0.27 10.09 -14.28
N LEU A 62 0.22 11.15 -13.46
CA LEU A 62 -0.91 11.42 -12.58
C LEU A 62 -2.16 11.89 -13.36
N GLY A 63 -1.98 12.36 -14.59
CA GLY A 63 -3.06 12.75 -15.50
C GLY A 63 -4.11 11.66 -15.75
N ALA A 64 -3.80 10.38 -15.53
CA ALA A 64 -4.79 9.30 -15.56
C ALA A 64 -5.90 9.44 -14.50
N TYR A 65 -5.62 10.14 -13.40
CA TYR A 65 -6.57 10.37 -12.30
C TYR A 65 -7.28 11.73 -12.35
N ALA A 66 -7.00 12.58 -13.36
CA ALA A 66 -7.54 13.94 -13.42
C ALA A 66 -9.08 13.96 -13.34
N GLY A 67 -9.75 13.01 -14.02
CA GLY A 67 -11.21 12.88 -13.96
C GLY A 67 -11.71 12.53 -12.55
N LEU A 68 -11.07 11.56 -11.88
CA LEU A 68 -11.42 11.21 -10.50
C LEU A 68 -11.19 12.41 -9.56
N TYR A 69 -10.03 13.05 -9.63
CA TYR A 69 -9.67 14.19 -8.77
C TYR A 69 -10.64 15.37 -8.95
N GLY A 70 -11.06 15.63 -10.19
CA GLY A 70 -12.08 16.62 -10.51
C GLY A 70 -13.41 16.36 -9.78
N GLU A 71 -13.84 15.10 -9.72
CA GLU A 71 -15.13 14.68 -9.14
C GLU A 71 -15.06 14.17 -7.70
N ILE A 72 -13.88 14.15 -7.08
CA ILE A 72 -13.61 13.37 -5.87
C ILE A 72 -14.52 13.74 -4.69
N GLU A 73 -14.82 15.03 -4.52
CA GLU A 73 -15.71 15.54 -3.46
C GLU A 73 -17.14 15.02 -3.65
N LYS A 74 -17.64 15.03 -4.90
CA LYS A 74 -18.97 14.50 -5.24
C LYS A 74 -19.04 13.00 -5.03
N ARG A 75 -18.01 12.26 -5.45
CA ARG A 75 -17.94 10.80 -5.30
C ARG A 75 -17.86 10.38 -3.84
N LEU A 76 -17.02 11.05 -3.06
CA LEU A 76 -16.87 10.80 -1.63
C LEU A 76 -18.16 11.13 -0.87
N GLY A 77 -18.86 12.21 -1.26
CA GLY A 77 -20.17 12.54 -0.68
C GLY A 77 -21.28 11.53 -1.03
N PHE A 78 -21.25 10.93 -2.22
CA PHE A 78 -22.27 9.96 -2.66
C PHE A 78 -21.96 8.52 -2.19
N PHE A 79 -20.68 8.16 -2.07
CA PHE A 79 -20.22 6.84 -1.64
C PHE A 79 -19.31 6.93 -0.39
N PRO A 80 -19.83 7.41 0.75
CA PRO A 80 -19.02 7.64 1.95
C PRO A 80 -18.43 6.34 2.51
N GLN A 81 -18.97 5.16 2.20
CA GLN A 81 -18.39 3.88 2.62
C GLN A 81 -17.00 3.59 2.04
N TYR A 82 -16.60 4.29 0.96
CA TYR A 82 -15.29 4.14 0.32
C TYR A 82 -14.36 5.32 0.59
N TYR A 83 -14.67 6.16 1.59
CA TYR A 83 -13.93 7.38 1.86
C TYR A 83 -12.43 7.15 2.09
N ARG A 84 -12.01 6.04 2.72
CA ARG A 84 -10.58 5.75 2.93
C ARG A 84 -9.82 5.64 1.62
N PHE A 85 -10.39 4.99 0.61
CA PHE A 85 -9.78 4.91 -0.73
C PHE A 85 -9.76 6.25 -1.43
N PHE A 86 -10.88 6.98 -1.45
CA PHE A 86 -10.93 8.32 -2.06
C PHE A 86 -9.97 9.29 -1.40
N LEU A 87 -9.93 9.30 -0.06
CA LEU A 87 -9.04 10.16 0.71
C LEU A 87 -7.57 9.77 0.46
N SER A 88 -7.22 8.49 0.52
CA SER A 88 -5.86 8.03 0.20
C SER A 88 -5.43 8.48 -1.19
N ILE A 89 -6.22 8.18 -2.23
CA ILE A 89 -5.92 8.58 -3.60
C ILE A 89 -5.75 10.10 -3.69
N CYS A 90 -6.65 10.89 -3.10
CA CYS A 90 -6.55 12.35 -3.15
C CYS A 90 -5.23 12.85 -2.55
N LEU A 91 -4.89 12.35 -1.36
CA LEU A 91 -3.70 12.78 -0.63
C LEU A 91 -2.42 12.32 -1.35
N ASP A 92 -2.39 11.08 -1.84
CA ASP A 92 -1.24 10.54 -2.55
C ASP A 92 -1.01 11.24 -3.89
N LEU A 93 -2.07 11.61 -4.62
CA LEU A 93 -1.92 12.41 -5.84
C LEU A 93 -1.29 13.77 -5.55
N GLU A 94 -1.77 14.48 -4.53
CA GLU A 94 -1.22 15.78 -4.13
C GLU A 94 0.25 15.66 -3.66
N ASP A 95 0.54 14.66 -2.83
CA ASP A 95 1.87 14.44 -2.26
C ASP A 95 2.87 13.93 -3.33
N LEU A 96 2.41 13.26 -4.38
CA LEU A 96 3.20 12.86 -5.56
C LEU A 96 3.39 14.00 -6.58
N GLY A 97 2.79 15.17 -6.36
CA GLY A 97 3.00 16.39 -7.14
C GLY A 97 1.87 16.79 -8.09
N GLN A 98 0.67 16.19 -7.97
CA GLN A 98 -0.50 16.70 -8.68
C GLN A 98 -0.92 18.05 -8.07
N ALA A 99 -1.11 19.06 -8.92
CA ALA A 99 -1.57 20.36 -8.46
C ALA A 99 -2.98 20.30 -7.84
N GLY A 100 -3.13 20.90 -6.66
CA GLY A 100 -4.40 21.01 -5.97
C GLY A 100 -4.25 21.01 -4.44
N HIS A 101 -5.37 21.10 -3.73
CA HIS A 101 -5.41 21.20 -2.26
C HIS A 101 -6.74 20.67 -1.69
N LYS A 102 -7.43 19.78 -2.42
CA LYS A 102 -8.70 19.19 -2.00
C LYS A 102 -8.53 18.28 -0.78
N GLY A 103 -7.35 17.65 -0.62
CA GLY A 103 -7.09 16.70 0.45
C GLY A 103 -7.36 17.24 1.86
N ALA A 104 -7.02 18.51 2.12
CA ALA A 104 -7.29 19.15 3.41
C ALA A 104 -8.80 19.27 3.70
N ALA A 105 -9.57 19.78 2.74
CA ALA A 105 -11.03 19.91 2.87
C ALA A 105 -11.73 18.55 2.99
N LEU A 106 -11.23 17.52 2.28
CA LEU A 106 -11.75 16.16 2.41
C LEU A 106 -11.48 15.56 3.80
N ALA A 107 -10.27 15.73 4.35
CA ALA A 107 -9.93 15.25 5.69
C ALA A 107 -10.82 15.90 6.76
N GLU A 108 -11.02 17.22 6.69
CA GLU A 108 -11.95 17.94 7.57
C GLU A 108 -13.40 17.47 7.41
N TRP A 109 -13.84 17.20 6.18
CA TRP A 109 -15.17 16.68 5.91
C TRP A 109 -15.35 15.28 6.52
N VAL A 110 -14.40 14.37 6.32
CA VAL A 110 -14.42 13.01 6.88
C VAL A 110 -14.52 13.04 8.40
N ALA A 111 -13.72 13.88 9.06
CA ALA A 111 -13.75 14.04 10.51
C ALA A 111 -15.10 14.62 10.99
N ARG A 112 -15.60 15.67 10.33
CA ARG A 112 -16.89 16.30 10.67
C ARG A 112 -18.08 15.39 10.47
N GLN A 113 -18.06 14.51 9.47
CA GLN A 113 -19.11 13.50 9.28
C GLN A 113 -19.02 12.33 10.26
N GLY A 114 -17.93 12.23 11.03
CA GLY A 114 -17.73 11.15 11.99
C GLY A 114 -17.56 9.77 11.34
N LEU A 115 -17.05 9.70 10.10
CA LEU A 115 -16.99 8.43 9.35
C LEU A 115 -16.10 7.37 10.04
N ALA A 116 -15.04 7.79 10.72
CA ALA A 116 -14.19 6.88 11.49
C ALA A 116 -14.97 6.17 12.63
N GLY A 117 -16.04 6.80 13.16
CA GLY A 117 -16.90 6.19 14.17
C GLY A 117 -17.74 5.03 13.65
N ALA A 118 -17.95 4.93 12.33
CA ALA A 118 -18.68 3.85 11.69
C ALA A 118 -17.80 2.64 11.33
N GLU A 119 -16.48 2.74 11.49
CA GLU A 119 -15.56 1.65 11.20
C GLU A 119 -15.78 0.46 12.15
N LEU A 120 -15.64 -0.76 11.62
CA LEU A 120 -15.92 -1.97 12.38
C LEU A 120 -14.75 -2.38 13.28
N SER A 121 -13.52 -2.14 12.83
CA SER A 121 -12.31 -2.54 13.56
C SER A 121 -11.42 -1.35 13.93
N ASP A 122 -10.63 -1.55 14.98
CA ASP A 122 -9.59 -0.59 15.38
C ASP A 122 -8.58 -0.35 14.27
N LEU A 123 -8.27 -1.39 13.47
CA LEU A 123 -7.37 -1.25 12.33
C LEU A 123 -7.91 -0.25 11.29
N GLN A 124 -9.20 -0.32 10.99
CA GLN A 124 -9.86 0.59 10.06
C GLN A 124 -9.92 2.02 10.62
N ARG A 125 -10.14 2.17 11.94
CA ARG A 125 -10.07 3.46 12.63
C ARG A 125 -8.66 4.06 12.59
N ALA A 126 -7.63 3.24 12.75
CA ALA A 126 -6.24 3.65 12.67
C ALA A 126 -5.85 4.12 11.26
N GLU A 127 -6.31 3.42 10.22
CA GLU A 127 -6.14 3.87 8.84
C GLU A 127 -6.79 5.24 8.61
N ALA A 128 -8.05 5.40 9.05
CA ALA A 128 -8.78 6.67 8.95
C ALA A 128 -8.05 7.81 9.67
N ARG A 129 -7.55 7.54 10.88
CA ARG A 129 -6.73 8.47 11.68
C ARG A 129 -5.48 8.88 10.91
N ARG A 130 -4.69 7.91 10.43
CA ARG A 130 -3.46 8.15 9.66
C ARG A 130 -3.71 9.00 8.43
N LEU A 131 -4.76 8.69 7.65
CA LEU A 131 -5.09 9.46 6.45
C LEU A 131 -5.43 10.93 6.77
N CYS A 132 -6.24 11.18 7.80
CA CYS A 132 -6.63 12.54 8.17
C CYS A 132 -5.47 13.33 8.82
N LEU A 133 -4.61 12.66 9.61
CA LEU A 133 -3.46 13.29 10.25
C LEU A 133 -2.43 13.83 9.25
N ARG A 134 -2.35 13.28 8.03
CA ARG A 134 -1.56 13.85 6.92
C ARG A 134 -1.93 15.29 6.55
N ARG A 135 -3.09 15.76 7.01
CA ARG A 135 -3.55 17.16 6.87
C ARG A 135 -3.87 17.80 8.23
N GLY A 136 -3.34 17.24 9.32
CA GLY A 136 -3.46 17.80 10.67
C GLY A 136 -4.82 17.59 11.35
N VAL A 137 -5.65 16.70 10.84
CA VAL A 137 -6.99 16.44 11.40
C VAL A 137 -7.00 15.08 12.09
N ASP A 138 -7.35 15.02 13.38
CA ASP A 138 -7.54 13.74 14.09
C ASP A 138 -9.05 13.39 14.18
N PRO A 139 -9.55 12.45 13.36
CA PRO A 139 -10.97 12.08 13.28
C PRO A 139 -11.41 11.17 14.45
N VAL A 140 -10.47 10.70 15.27
CA VAL A 140 -10.71 9.82 16.42
C VAL A 140 -10.09 10.41 17.69
N MET A 141 -9.94 11.74 17.76
CA MET A 141 -9.33 12.45 18.90
C MET A 141 -9.93 12.05 20.26
N ALA A 142 -11.21 11.65 20.30
CA ALA A 142 -11.90 11.21 21.52
C ALA A 142 -11.57 9.77 21.96
N ASP A 143 -11.01 8.93 21.07
CA ASP A 143 -10.63 7.55 21.37
C ASP A 143 -9.15 7.46 21.77
N HIS A 144 -8.88 7.81 23.03
CA HIS A 144 -7.52 7.78 23.58
C HIS A 144 -6.94 6.36 23.71
N GLY A 145 -7.76 5.31 23.59
CA GLY A 145 -7.33 3.92 23.78
C GLY A 145 -7.03 3.17 22.47
N LEU A 146 -7.17 3.80 21.31
CA LEU A 146 -7.00 3.14 20.02
C LEU A 146 -5.61 2.50 19.88
N ASP A 147 -4.56 3.28 20.12
CA ASP A 147 -3.18 2.82 19.97
C ASP A 147 -2.84 1.71 20.98
N ASP A 148 -3.36 1.79 22.20
CA ASP A 148 -3.19 0.77 23.23
C ASP A 148 -3.81 -0.57 22.82
N ARG A 149 -5.00 -0.55 22.21
CA ARG A 149 -5.67 -1.78 21.73
C ARG A 149 -4.92 -2.41 20.56
N LEU A 150 -4.42 -1.59 19.61
CA LEU A 150 -3.60 -2.06 18.49
C LEU A 150 -2.28 -2.67 18.99
N ARG A 151 -1.58 -1.99 19.89
CA ARG A 151 -0.34 -2.50 20.50
C ARG A 151 -0.61 -3.76 21.32
N ALA A 152 -1.71 -3.81 22.08
CA ALA A 152 -2.09 -5.00 22.83
C ALA A 152 -2.29 -6.20 21.91
N PHE A 153 -2.98 -6.04 20.76
CA PHE A 153 -3.09 -7.10 19.75
C PHE A 153 -1.72 -7.50 19.19
N ALA A 154 -0.91 -6.52 18.79
CA ALA A 154 0.40 -6.75 18.18
C ALA A 154 1.41 -7.44 19.12
N ARG A 155 1.22 -7.34 20.44
CA ARG A 155 2.04 -8.02 21.47
C ARG A 155 1.66 -9.48 21.74
N ARG A 156 0.51 -9.96 21.25
CA ARG A 156 0.03 -11.32 21.56
C ARG A 156 0.76 -12.36 20.70
N SER A 157 2.07 -12.51 20.91
CA SER A 157 2.96 -13.37 20.12
C SER A 157 2.45 -14.81 19.97
N ASP A 158 1.84 -15.39 21.02
CA ASP A 158 1.18 -16.70 20.96
C ASP A 158 0.17 -16.82 19.79
N THR A 159 -0.56 -15.75 19.47
CA THR A 159 -1.53 -15.70 18.35
C THR A 159 -0.86 -15.96 17.00
N PHE A 160 0.41 -15.58 16.87
CA PHE A 160 1.17 -15.64 15.62
C PHE A 160 2.03 -16.91 15.52
N THR A 161 2.01 -17.77 16.54
CA THR A 161 2.66 -19.10 16.48
C THR A 161 1.85 -20.13 15.69
N LEU A 162 0.57 -19.84 15.42
CA LEU A 162 -0.33 -20.70 14.65
C LEU A 162 -0.80 -20.01 13.36
N PRO A 163 -1.09 -20.78 12.28
CA PRO A 163 -1.57 -20.20 11.03
C PRO A 163 -2.86 -19.38 11.19
N ASN A 164 -2.74 -18.07 11.03
CA ASN A 164 -3.87 -17.14 10.96
C ASN A 164 -3.52 -15.97 10.04
N LYS A 165 -3.76 -16.15 8.74
CA LYS A 165 -3.41 -15.16 7.70
C LYS A 165 -4.02 -13.79 8.00
N LYS A 166 -5.29 -13.75 8.39
CA LYS A 166 -5.97 -12.49 8.70
C LYS A 166 -5.24 -11.74 9.82
N ALA A 167 -4.95 -12.40 10.93
CA ALA A 167 -4.24 -11.76 12.03
C ALA A 167 -2.84 -11.27 11.62
N ALA A 168 -2.14 -12.04 10.78
CA ALA A 168 -0.81 -11.66 10.30
C ALA A 168 -0.84 -10.40 9.41
N TYR A 169 -1.81 -10.26 8.50
CA TYR A 169 -2.00 -9.01 7.73
C TYR A 169 -2.43 -7.84 8.62
N GLU A 170 -3.27 -8.07 9.63
CA GLU A 170 -3.63 -7.01 10.57
C GLU A 170 -2.41 -6.55 11.39
N LEU A 171 -1.50 -7.47 11.75
CA LEU A 171 -0.24 -7.15 12.43
C LEU A 171 0.67 -6.27 11.57
N THR A 172 0.85 -6.59 10.28
CA THR A 172 1.69 -5.77 9.38
C THR A 172 1.11 -4.37 9.22
N HIS A 173 -0.21 -4.26 9.03
CA HIS A 173 -0.90 -2.98 8.90
C HIS A 173 -0.84 -2.13 10.17
N ILE A 174 -0.86 -2.73 11.38
CA ILE A 174 -0.64 -1.98 12.63
C ILE A 174 0.70 -1.27 12.59
N ILE A 175 1.76 -1.98 12.19
CA ILE A 175 3.10 -1.39 12.08
C ILE A 175 3.14 -0.33 10.97
N PHE A 176 2.47 -0.56 9.83
CA PHE A 176 2.38 0.43 8.75
C PHE A 176 1.70 1.72 9.22
N TYR A 177 0.61 1.64 10.00
CA TYR A 177 -0.07 2.84 10.47
C TYR A 177 0.67 3.55 11.60
N LEU A 178 1.22 2.81 12.58
CA LEU A 178 1.98 3.39 13.70
C LEU A 178 3.27 4.07 13.24
N SER A 179 3.88 3.61 12.14
CA SER A 179 5.09 4.20 11.57
C SER A 179 4.80 5.27 10.51
N GLU A 180 3.53 5.61 10.25
CA GLU A 180 3.12 6.41 9.11
C GLU A 180 3.72 5.93 7.77
N TYR A 181 3.72 4.61 7.57
CA TYR A 181 4.39 3.91 6.47
C TYR A 181 5.90 4.19 6.42
N GLY A 182 6.56 4.09 7.58
CA GLY A 182 8.01 4.19 7.72
C GLY A 182 8.59 5.59 7.92
N ARG A 183 7.75 6.62 8.08
CA ARG A 183 8.19 8.01 8.35
C ARG A 183 8.58 8.24 9.80
N THR A 184 7.95 7.50 10.72
CA THR A 184 8.15 7.64 12.16
C THR A 184 8.49 6.29 12.78
N ASP A 185 9.18 6.32 13.92
CA ASP A 185 9.39 5.12 14.72
C ASP A 185 8.05 4.67 15.31
N PRO A 186 7.56 3.45 15.00
CA PRO A 186 6.31 2.94 15.56
C PRO A 186 6.41 2.61 17.06
N GLY A 187 7.61 2.63 17.66
CA GLY A 187 7.84 2.23 19.05
C GLY A 187 7.49 0.75 19.27
N ALA A 188 7.91 -0.11 18.35
CA ALA A 188 7.69 -1.55 18.43
C ALA A 188 8.59 -2.15 19.52
N ASP A 189 7.98 -2.81 20.51
CA ASP A 189 8.69 -3.47 21.61
C ASP A 189 9.05 -4.92 21.24
N PRO A 190 9.87 -5.61 22.08
CA PRO A 190 10.32 -6.97 21.77
C PRO A 190 9.18 -7.95 21.45
N GLU A 191 8.06 -7.88 22.15
CA GLU A 191 6.90 -8.76 21.95
C GLU A 191 6.21 -8.53 20.60
N MET A 192 6.13 -7.28 20.13
CA MET A 192 5.67 -6.97 18.77
C MET A 192 6.65 -7.51 17.72
N ILE A 193 7.96 -7.43 17.97
CA ILE A 193 8.96 -8.01 17.06
C ILE A 193 8.86 -9.53 17.02
N ASP A 194 8.66 -10.19 18.15
CA ASP A 194 8.47 -11.64 18.20
C ASP A 194 7.23 -12.05 17.40
N SER A 195 6.14 -11.28 17.51
CA SER A 195 4.92 -11.48 16.72
C SER A 195 5.19 -11.39 15.22
N LEU A 196 5.95 -10.38 14.77
CA LEU A 196 6.36 -10.24 13.36
C LEU A 196 7.25 -11.42 12.93
N CYS A 197 8.18 -11.86 13.77
CA CYS A 197 9.06 -12.99 13.47
C CYS A 197 8.28 -14.31 13.36
N TYR A 198 7.28 -14.55 14.20
CA TYR A 198 6.44 -15.75 14.10
C TYR A 198 5.55 -15.72 12.87
N ALA A 199 4.88 -14.59 12.61
CA ALA A 199 4.09 -14.40 11.39
C ALA A 199 4.95 -14.58 10.12
N GLY A 200 6.16 -14.02 10.09
CA GLY A 200 7.10 -14.16 8.98
C GLY A 200 7.62 -15.59 8.80
N THR A 201 7.87 -16.30 9.90
CA THR A 201 8.28 -17.71 9.84
C THR A 201 7.18 -18.57 9.20
N LEU A 202 5.93 -18.39 9.61
CA LEU A 202 4.80 -19.09 9.02
C LEU A 202 4.59 -18.70 7.55
N ALA A 203 4.63 -17.40 7.23
CA ALA A 203 4.52 -16.92 5.85
C ALA A 203 5.60 -17.51 4.93
N PHE A 204 6.83 -17.61 5.42
CA PHE A 204 7.94 -18.23 4.70
C PHE A 204 7.73 -19.73 4.48
N LEU A 205 7.29 -20.46 5.50
CA LEU A 205 6.99 -21.90 5.39
C LEU A 205 5.81 -22.17 4.44
N GLU A 206 4.83 -21.28 4.41
CA GLU A 206 3.68 -21.35 3.49
C GLU A 206 4.01 -20.89 2.06
N LEU A 207 5.24 -20.43 1.80
CA LEU A 207 5.64 -19.81 0.53
C LEU A 207 4.74 -18.62 0.15
N ASN A 208 4.21 -17.91 1.14
CA ASN A 208 3.36 -16.75 0.95
C ASN A 208 4.21 -15.51 0.72
N ILE A 209 4.49 -15.22 -0.56
CA ILE A 209 5.30 -14.06 -1.00
C ILE A 209 4.72 -12.75 -0.47
N ASP A 210 3.40 -12.59 -0.62
CA ASP A 210 2.68 -11.37 -0.30
C ASP A 210 2.83 -10.97 1.18
N LEU A 211 2.43 -11.89 2.06
CA LEU A 211 2.52 -11.67 3.51
C LEU A 211 3.97 -11.58 3.98
N LEU A 212 4.89 -12.38 3.43
CA LEU A 212 6.29 -12.31 3.82
C LEU A 212 6.91 -10.96 3.42
N SER A 213 6.54 -10.41 2.26
CA SER A 213 6.95 -9.07 1.85
C SER A 213 6.46 -8.02 2.85
N GLU A 214 5.17 -8.05 3.23
CA GLU A 214 4.65 -7.12 4.22
C GLU A 214 5.32 -7.26 5.59
N VAL A 215 5.58 -8.48 6.08
CA VAL A 215 6.32 -8.70 7.33
C VAL A 215 7.73 -8.14 7.24
N CYS A 216 8.43 -8.34 6.13
CA CYS A 216 9.77 -7.77 5.94
C CYS A 216 9.75 -6.24 5.93
N ILE A 217 8.72 -5.62 5.34
CA ILE A 217 8.54 -4.17 5.35
C ILE A 217 8.24 -3.67 6.76
N ALA A 218 7.34 -4.35 7.48
CA ALA A 218 6.98 -4.01 8.86
C ALA A 218 8.20 -4.10 9.80
N LEU A 219 9.02 -5.14 9.67
CA LEU A 219 10.28 -5.25 10.41
C LEU A 219 11.21 -4.05 10.14
N ARG A 220 11.34 -3.63 8.88
CA ARG A 220 12.17 -2.47 8.51
C ARG A 220 11.63 -1.17 9.10
N PHE A 221 10.31 -0.95 9.05
CA PHE A 221 9.67 0.22 9.67
C PHE A 221 9.82 0.23 11.19
N ALA A 222 9.88 -0.96 11.81
CA ALA A 222 10.21 -1.13 13.23
C ALA A 222 11.71 -1.06 13.54
N GLY A 223 12.55 -0.62 12.60
CA GLY A 223 14.00 -0.50 12.81
C GLY A 223 14.75 -1.84 12.89
N ARG A 224 14.13 -2.95 12.44
CA ARG A 224 14.72 -4.30 12.46
C ARG A 224 15.09 -4.75 11.05
N THR A 225 16.20 -5.48 10.96
CA THR A 225 16.59 -6.15 9.71
C THR A 225 15.85 -7.49 9.59
N PRO A 226 15.12 -7.74 8.49
CA PRO A 226 14.51 -9.04 8.25
C PRO A 226 15.54 -10.18 8.18
N PRO A 227 15.19 -11.42 8.57
CA PRO A 227 16.04 -12.60 8.40
C PRO A 227 16.61 -12.72 6.97
N PRO A 228 17.94 -12.86 6.79
CA PRO A 228 18.57 -12.86 5.47
C PRO A 228 18.07 -13.96 4.51
N VAL A 229 17.58 -15.08 5.06
CA VAL A 229 17.00 -16.17 4.26
C VAL A 229 15.68 -15.75 3.61
N TRP A 230 14.85 -14.96 4.29
CA TRP A 230 13.60 -14.43 3.75
C TRP A 230 13.88 -13.43 2.64
N GLU A 231 14.82 -12.50 2.88
CA GLU A 231 15.17 -11.48 1.89
C GLU A 231 15.70 -12.06 0.58
N ARG A 232 16.59 -13.08 0.68
CA ARG A 232 17.10 -13.79 -0.50
C ARG A 232 15.98 -14.49 -1.25
N TRP A 233 15.11 -15.20 -0.53
CA TRP A 233 14.01 -15.91 -1.16
C TRP A 233 13.03 -14.95 -1.85
N LEU A 234 12.66 -13.82 -1.22
CA LEU A 234 11.83 -12.78 -1.82
C LEU A 234 12.50 -12.16 -3.06
N SER A 235 13.80 -11.90 -3.00
CA SER A 235 14.57 -11.40 -4.16
C SER A 235 14.49 -12.38 -5.34
N ASP A 236 14.62 -13.69 -5.07
CA ASP A 236 14.50 -14.73 -6.09
C ASP A 236 13.07 -14.83 -6.64
N GLN A 237 12.04 -14.63 -5.81
CA GLN A 237 10.65 -14.65 -6.24
C GLN A 237 10.27 -13.43 -7.08
N ALA A 238 10.77 -12.23 -6.74
CA ALA A 238 10.51 -11.01 -7.49
C ALA A 238 10.87 -11.14 -8.98
N MET A 239 11.94 -11.89 -9.28
CA MET A 239 12.43 -12.13 -10.64
C MET A 239 11.61 -13.16 -11.44
N ARG A 240 10.63 -13.83 -10.82
CA ARG A 240 9.84 -14.90 -11.45
C ARG A 240 8.50 -14.43 -12.02
N PHE A 241 8.07 -13.22 -11.67
CA PHE A 241 6.83 -12.64 -12.19
C PHE A 241 6.91 -12.43 -13.70
N LYS A 242 5.81 -12.73 -14.39
CA LYS A 242 5.67 -12.55 -15.84
C LYS A 242 4.41 -11.77 -16.14
N VAL A 243 4.53 -10.77 -17.00
CA VAL A 243 3.37 -10.09 -17.58
C VAL A 243 2.88 -10.94 -18.74
N MET A 244 1.64 -11.40 -18.65
CA MET A 244 0.99 -12.17 -19.71
C MET A 244 -0.16 -11.36 -20.31
N PRO A 245 -0.51 -11.58 -21.59
CA PRO A 245 -1.76 -11.07 -22.15
C PRO A 245 -2.95 -11.54 -21.31
N ALA A 246 -3.85 -10.63 -20.98
CA ALA A 246 -5.08 -10.94 -20.27
C ALA A 246 -6.26 -10.87 -21.25
N ASP A 247 -7.10 -11.91 -21.27
CA ASP A 247 -8.28 -11.96 -22.15
C ASP A 247 -9.37 -10.96 -21.71
N ARG A 248 -9.36 -10.54 -20.44
CA ARG A 248 -10.28 -9.55 -19.86
C ARG A 248 -9.58 -8.71 -18.78
N PRO A 249 -9.88 -7.39 -18.68
CA PRO A 249 -9.52 -6.58 -17.51
C PRO A 249 -10.03 -7.19 -16.21
N GLY A 250 -9.27 -7.06 -15.13
CA GLY A 250 -9.70 -7.42 -13.78
C GLY A 250 -9.75 -8.92 -13.47
N GLY A 251 -8.96 -9.74 -14.16
CA GLY A 251 -8.78 -11.15 -13.78
C GLY A 251 -8.22 -11.32 -12.36
N MET A 252 -8.37 -12.52 -11.78
CA MET A 252 -7.59 -12.91 -10.60
C MET A 252 -6.16 -13.19 -11.04
N ASP A 253 -5.21 -12.38 -10.58
CA ASP A 253 -3.78 -12.53 -10.81
C ASP A 253 -2.99 -12.15 -9.55
N ASP A 254 -1.66 -12.24 -9.63
CA ASP A 254 -0.76 -11.99 -8.50
C ASP A 254 -0.33 -10.51 -8.40
N TYR A 255 -1.16 -9.55 -8.83
CA TYR A 255 -0.78 -8.13 -8.81
C TYR A 255 -0.43 -7.59 -7.43
N HIS A 256 -1.24 -7.90 -6.40
CA HIS A 256 -0.95 -7.42 -5.04
C HIS A 256 0.37 -8.00 -4.54
N THR A 257 0.56 -9.32 -4.72
CA THR A 257 1.82 -10.01 -4.43
C THR A 257 3.01 -9.37 -5.15
N TRP A 258 2.83 -9.05 -6.43
CA TRP A 258 3.84 -8.36 -7.24
C TRP A 258 4.13 -6.96 -6.69
N LEU A 259 3.11 -6.19 -6.31
CA LEU A 259 3.27 -4.84 -5.77
C LEU A 259 4.03 -4.88 -4.44
N MET A 260 3.62 -5.75 -3.51
CA MET A 260 4.25 -5.87 -2.19
C MET A 260 5.70 -6.32 -2.27
N VAL A 261 6.02 -7.31 -3.12
CA VAL A 261 7.41 -7.76 -3.26
C VAL A 261 8.29 -6.68 -3.89
N ASN A 262 7.79 -5.92 -4.88
CA ASN A 262 8.56 -4.82 -5.48
C ASN A 262 8.73 -3.65 -4.51
N TRP A 263 7.74 -3.36 -3.66
CA TRP A 263 7.88 -2.36 -2.60
C TRP A 263 8.95 -2.77 -1.58
N PHE A 264 8.98 -4.04 -1.18
CA PHE A 264 10.05 -4.59 -0.35
C PHE A 264 11.43 -4.48 -1.04
N MET A 265 11.52 -4.77 -2.34
CA MET A 265 12.78 -4.66 -3.09
C MET A 265 13.30 -3.22 -3.10
N ASP A 266 12.43 -2.22 -3.30
CA ASP A 266 12.84 -0.81 -3.26
C ASP A 266 13.31 -0.40 -1.85
N LEU A 267 12.55 -0.73 -0.80
CA LEU A 267 12.89 -0.42 0.60
C LEU A 267 14.16 -1.13 1.10
N SER A 268 14.52 -2.26 0.50
CA SER A 268 15.75 -2.99 0.82
C SER A 268 16.96 -2.54 -0.01
N GLY A 269 16.79 -1.58 -0.93
CA GLY A 269 17.84 -1.10 -1.83
C GLY A 269 18.20 -2.11 -2.94
N ARG A 270 17.26 -2.98 -3.30
CA ARG A 270 17.43 -4.07 -4.28
C ARG A 270 16.58 -3.91 -5.54
N GLY A 271 15.75 -2.86 -5.62
CA GLY A 271 14.83 -2.54 -6.72
C GLY A 271 15.37 -1.58 -7.77
#